data_AF-P44266-F1
#
_entry.id   AF-P44266-F1
#
_cell.length_a   1.000
_cell.length_b   1.000
_cell.length_c   1.000
_cell.angle_alpha   90.00
_cell.angle_beta   90.00
_cell.angle_gamma   90.00
#
_symmetry.space_group_name_H-M   'P 1'
#
loop_
_entity.id
_entity.type
_entity.pdbx_description
1 polymer ?
#
loop_
_entity_poly.entity_id
_entity_poly.type
_entity_poly.pdbx_seq_one_letter_code
_entity_poly.pdbx_strand_id
1 'polypeptide(L)'
;MIKQITERFTPRQYLAEFLLGLTALFGLYLIVAWSSYTPLDNSWATVSAYGNTINKVGSFGAWIIDLFFVFLGYVAHIIPFTAFLVPIYLLKTKAVKQLSCTRIILR
;
A
#
# COMPACT_ATOMS: atom_id res chain seq x y z
N MET A 1 12.70 -33.67 20.37
CA MET A 1 11.37 -33.72 19.71
C MET A 1 10.98 -32.29 19.35
N ILE A 2 10.80 -32.01 18.07
CA ILE A 2 10.75 -30.67 17.48
C ILE A 2 9.71 -29.79 18.18
N LYS A 3 10.16 -28.69 18.80
CA LYS A 3 9.30 -27.58 19.21
C LYS A 3 8.78 -26.91 17.93
N GLN A 4 7.81 -27.52 17.27
CA GLN A 4 6.98 -26.80 16.31
C GLN A 4 6.02 -25.94 17.11
N ILE A 5 6.58 -24.87 17.67
CA ILE A 5 5.87 -23.72 18.21
C ILE A 5 5.39 -22.94 16.97
N THR A 6 4.45 -23.51 16.24
CA THR A 6 3.54 -22.70 15.45
C THR A 6 2.65 -22.03 16.49
N GLU A 7 2.88 -20.75 16.77
CA GLU A 7 1.85 -19.95 17.44
C GLU A 7 0.56 -20.17 16.64
N ARG A 8 -0.45 -20.81 17.24
CA ARG A 8 -1.73 -21.02 16.54
C ARG A 8 -2.41 -19.67 16.43
N PHE A 9 -2.22 -18.99 15.31
CA PHE A 9 -2.97 -17.78 15.02
C PHE A 9 -4.44 -18.14 14.79
N THR A 10 -5.31 -17.23 15.19
CA THR A 10 -6.74 -17.36 14.85
C THR A 10 -6.92 -17.13 13.34
N PRO A 11 -7.94 -17.72 12.68
CA PRO A 11 -8.21 -17.46 11.27
C PRO A 11 -8.33 -15.96 10.93
N ARG A 12 -8.87 -15.17 11.86
CA ARG A 12 -8.96 -13.71 11.73
C ARG A 12 -7.59 -13.03 11.69
N GLN A 13 -6.62 -13.50 12.49
CA GLN A 13 -5.25 -13.00 12.49
C GLN A 13 -4.53 -13.36 11.18
N TYR A 14 -4.66 -14.60 10.72
CA TYR A 14 -4.11 -14.99 9.42
C TYR A 14 -4.65 -14.14 8.28
N LEU A 15 -5.96 -13.90 8.26
CA LEU A 15 -6.59 -13.03 7.28
C LEU A 15 -6.06 -11.60 7.36
N ALA A 16 -5.93 -11.04 8.58
CA ALA A 16 -5.40 -9.69 8.78
C ALA A 16 -3.94 -9.56 8.34
N GLU A 17 -3.07 -10.51 8.69
CA GLU A 17 -1.68 -10.53 8.25
C GLU A 17 -1.57 -10.70 6.72
N PHE A 18 -2.42 -11.54 6.12
CA PHE A 18 -2.49 -11.69 4.67
C PHE A 18 -2.89 -10.38 3.98
N LEU A 19 -3.93 -9.69 4.46
CA LEU A 19 -4.36 -8.40 3.93
C LEU A 19 -3.27 -7.33 4.09
N LEU A 20 -2.57 -7.28 5.23
CA LEU A 20 -1.42 -6.38 5.39
C LEU A 20 -0.30 -6.69 4.40
N GLY A 21 -0.05 -7.98 4.12
CA GLY A 21 0.91 -8.40 3.09
C GLY A 21 0.51 -7.90 1.69
N LEU A 22 -0.76 -8.06 1.31
CA LEU A 22 -1.29 -7.54 0.06
C LEU A 22 -1.18 -6.01 -0.02
N THR A 23 -1.52 -5.30 1.05
CA THR A 23 -1.38 -3.84 1.11
C THR A 23 0.08 -3.41 0.99
N ALA A 24 1.02 -4.13 1.60
CA ALA A 24 2.45 -3.85 1.42
C ALA A 24 2.88 -4.02 -0.04
N LEU A 25 2.49 -5.11 -0.70
CA LEU A 25 2.81 -5.31 -2.13
C LEU A 25 2.20 -4.22 -3.00
N PHE A 26 0.97 -3.79 -2.69
CA PHE A 26 0.35 -2.66 -3.36
C PHE A 26 1.09 -1.34 -3.09
N GLY A 27 1.56 -1.09 -1.86
CA GLY A 27 2.43 0.05 -1.55
C GLY A 27 3.73 0.06 -2.36
N LEU A 28 4.35 -1.12 -2.56
CA LEU A 28 5.53 -1.25 -3.41
C LEU A 28 5.22 -0.94 -4.88
N TYR A 29 4.09 -1.45 -5.40
CA TYR A 29 3.57 -1.09 -6.71
C TYR A 29 3.43 0.43 -6.86
N LEU A 30 2.85 1.09 -5.84
CA LEU A 30 2.66 2.54 -5.84
C LEU A 30 3.98 3.30 -5.81
N ILE A 31 5.01 2.83 -5.11
CA ILE A 31 6.33 3.47 -5.09
C ILE A 31 6.93 3.48 -6.50
N VAL A 32 6.85 2.36 -7.21
CA VAL A 32 7.35 2.28 -8.60
C VAL A 32 6.52 3.20 -9.50
N ALA A 33 5.19 3.16 -9.38
CA ALA A 33 4.30 4.01 -10.16
C ALA A 33 4.57 5.51 -9.92
N TRP A 34 4.74 5.92 -8.67
CA TRP A 34 5.08 7.30 -8.29
C TRP A 34 6.45 7.72 -8.80
N SER A 35 7.46 6.84 -8.70
CA SER A 35 8.83 7.15 -9.13
C SER A 35 8.97 7.41 -10.63
N SER A 36 8.02 6.91 -11.43
CA SER A 36 7.97 7.11 -12.89
C SER A 36 6.76 7.92 -13.35
N TYR A 37 6.06 8.60 -12.43
CA TYR A 37 4.91 9.40 -12.78
C TYR A 37 5.33 10.61 -13.63
N THR A 38 4.59 10.85 -14.71
CA THR A 38 4.78 12.02 -15.58
C THR A 38 3.44 12.50 -16.13
N PRO A 39 3.22 13.82 -16.27
CA PRO A 39 2.06 14.36 -16.97
C PRO A 39 2.00 14.01 -18.47
N LEU A 40 3.00 13.31 -19.00
CA LEU A 40 2.93 12.74 -20.35
C LEU A 40 2.09 11.46 -20.41
N ASP A 41 1.78 10.84 -19.27
CA ASP A 41 0.90 9.68 -19.24
C ASP A 41 -0.57 10.13 -19.28
N ASN A 42 -1.33 9.64 -20.26
CA ASN A 42 -2.78 9.80 -20.27
C ASN A 42 -3.38 9.18 -19.00
N SER A 43 -3.93 10.04 -18.16
CA SER A 43 -4.45 9.74 -16.83
C SER A 43 -5.78 10.48 -16.63
N TRP A 44 -6.32 10.50 -15.41
CA TRP A 44 -7.67 11.03 -15.16
C TRP A 44 -7.77 12.54 -15.41
N ALA A 45 -6.83 13.30 -14.88
CA ALA A 45 -6.76 14.75 -14.97
C ALA A 45 -5.78 15.23 -16.04
N THR A 46 -5.03 14.32 -16.65
CA THR A 46 -3.96 14.65 -17.58
C THR A 46 -4.15 13.98 -18.94
N VAL A 47 -4.13 14.76 -20.01
CA VAL A 47 -4.19 14.30 -21.39
C VAL A 47 -2.95 14.78 -22.14
N SER A 48 -2.28 13.86 -22.82
CA SER A 48 -1.11 14.12 -23.64
C SER A 48 -1.29 13.53 -25.04
N ALA A 49 -0.58 14.12 -26.02
CA ALA A 49 -0.48 13.53 -27.35
C ALA A 49 0.46 12.31 -27.40
N TYR A 50 1.14 11.99 -26.29
CA TYR A 50 2.05 10.86 -26.19
C TYR A 50 1.22 9.58 -26.01
N GLY A 51 1.10 8.79 -27.08
CA GLY A 51 0.18 7.65 -27.12
C GLY A 51 0.56 6.45 -26.26
N ASN A 52 1.81 6.36 -25.80
CA ASN A 52 2.31 5.22 -25.03
C ASN A 52 2.46 5.59 -23.55
N THR A 53 2.16 4.67 -22.64
CA THR A 53 2.43 4.91 -21.23
C THR A 53 3.92 4.77 -20.91
N ILE A 54 4.49 5.80 -20.29
CA ILE A 54 5.87 5.88 -19.78
C ILE A 54 5.96 5.26 -18.38
N ASN A 55 4.90 5.37 -17.56
CA ASN A 55 4.88 4.80 -16.22
C ASN A 55 5.32 3.33 -16.22
N LYS A 56 6.28 3.00 -15.36
CA LYS A 56 6.92 1.67 -15.30
C LYS A 56 5.96 0.56 -14.89
N VAL A 57 4.83 0.91 -14.28
CA VAL A 57 3.80 -0.04 -13.88
C VAL A 57 2.55 0.04 -14.75
N GLY A 58 2.63 0.80 -15.86
CA GLY A 58 1.57 0.95 -16.86
C GLY A 58 0.54 2.02 -16.50
N SER A 59 -0.48 2.12 -17.37
CA SER A 59 -1.46 3.22 -17.35
C SER A 59 -2.23 3.27 -16.03
N PHE A 60 -2.55 2.11 -15.44
CA PHE A 60 -3.22 2.05 -14.15
C PHE A 60 -2.39 2.67 -13.02
N GLY A 61 -1.06 2.48 -13.03
CA GLY A 61 -0.15 3.11 -12.09
C GLY A 61 -0.13 4.63 -12.24
N ALA A 62 -0.02 5.13 -13.47
CA ALA A 62 -0.09 6.56 -13.76
C ALA A 62 -1.40 7.17 -13.26
N TRP A 63 -2.52 6.50 -13.55
CA TRP A 63 -3.86 6.96 -13.17
C TRP A 63 -4.05 7.06 -11.66
N ILE A 64 -3.59 6.08 -10.89
CA ILE A 64 -3.69 6.14 -9.41
C ILE A 64 -2.87 7.31 -8.85
N ILE A 65 -1.65 7.51 -9.35
CA ILE A 65 -0.79 8.59 -8.84
C ILE A 65 -1.33 9.96 -9.22
N ASP A 66 -1.85 10.10 -10.44
CA ASP A 66 -2.56 11.31 -10.90
C ASP A 66 -3.73 11.63 -9.96
N LEU A 67 -4.57 10.65 -9.62
CA LEU A 67 -5.64 10.85 -8.63
C LEU A 67 -5.12 11.33 -7.27
N PHE A 68 -4.03 10.73 -6.75
CA PHE A 68 -3.47 11.18 -5.48
C PHE A 68 -3.06 12.65 -5.54
N PHE A 69 -2.39 13.08 -6.62
CA PHE A 69 -2.02 14.48 -6.77
C PHE A 69 -3.22 15.41 -6.89
N VAL A 70 -4.28 15.00 -7.59
CA VAL A 70 -5.48 15.85 -7.72
C VAL A 70 -6.20 16.01 -6.39
N PHE A 71 -6.39 14.95 -5.62
CA PHE A 71 -7.15 15.01 -4.37
C PHE A 71 -6.34 15.49 -3.16
N LEU A 72 -5.03 15.21 -3.14
CA LEU A 72 -4.20 15.37 -1.93
C LEU A 72 -3.00 16.31 -2.16
N GLY A 73 -2.78 16.76 -3.40
CA GLY A 73 -1.71 17.69 -3.74
C GLY A 73 -0.34 17.18 -3.30
N TYR A 74 0.44 18.03 -2.64
CA TYR A 74 1.78 17.66 -2.19
C TYR A 74 1.81 16.51 -1.17
N VAL A 75 0.73 16.27 -0.41
CA VAL A 75 0.67 15.15 0.55
C VAL A 75 0.76 13.80 -0.18
N ALA A 76 0.37 13.74 -1.45
CA ALA A 76 0.44 12.55 -2.29
C ALA A 76 1.84 11.92 -2.38
N HIS A 77 2.91 12.72 -2.26
CA HIS A 77 4.29 12.23 -2.32
C HIS A 77 4.61 11.19 -1.23
N ILE A 78 3.93 11.24 -0.09
CA ILE A 78 4.21 10.38 1.06
C ILE A 78 3.38 9.09 1.01
N ILE A 79 2.27 9.08 0.26
CA ILE A 79 1.28 7.99 0.24
C ILE A 79 1.87 6.65 -0.21
N PRO A 80 2.66 6.57 -1.30
CA PRO A 80 3.28 5.30 -1.69
C PRO A 80 4.14 4.70 -0.58
N PHE A 81 4.88 5.54 0.15
CA PHE A 81 5.77 5.11 1.22
C PHE A 81 5.00 4.69 2.46
N THR A 82 3.96 5.41 2.87
CA THR A 82 3.15 5.01 4.03
C THR A 82 2.35 3.75 3.75
N ALA A 83 1.80 3.60 2.54
CA ALA A 83 1.12 2.39 2.09
C ALA A 83 2.02 1.15 2.13
N PHE A 84 3.34 1.32 1.90
CA PHE A 84 4.31 0.23 2.00
C PHE A 84 4.81 0.02 3.44
N LEU A 85 5.29 1.08 4.11
CA LEU A 85 6.01 0.98 5.37
C LEU A 85 5.11 0.65 6.56
N VAL A 86 3.88 1.18 6.60
CA VAL A 86 2.96 0.94 7.73
C VAL A 86 2.58 -0.53 7.85
N PRO A 87 2.11 -1.22 6.78
CA PRO A 87 1.83 -2.66 6.87
C PRO A 87 3.06 -3.50 7.19
N ILE A 88 4.23 -3.19 6.61
CA ILE A 88 5.49 -3.89 6.92
C ILE A 88 5.86 -3.74 8.40
N TYR A 89 5.70 -2.55 8.96
CA TYR A 89 5.93 -2.29 10.39
C TYR A 89 4.96 -3.10 11.26
N LEU A 90 3.66 -3.10 10.93
CA LEU A 90 2.64 -3.85 11.67
C LEU A 90 2.87 -5.37 11.63
N LEU A 91 3.31 -5.89 10.48
CA LEU A 91 3.68 -7.31 10.33
C LEU A 91 4.92 -7.66 11.17
N LYS A 92 5.98 -6.84 11.13
CA LYS A 92 7.21 -7.08 11.89
C LYS A 92 7.00 -7.04 13.40
N THR A 93 6.20 -6.08 13.87
CA THR A 93 5.90 -5.93 15.30
C THR A 93 4.85 -6.91 15.80
N LYS A 94 4.20 -7.68 14.91
CA LYS A 94 2.99 -8.45 15.22
C LYS A 94 1.93 -7.59 15.92
N ALA A 95 1.87 -6.28 15.63
CA ALA A 95 0.97 -5.33 16.29
C ALA A 95 -0.51 -5.66 16.06
N VAL A 96 -0.83 -6.43 15.01
CA VAL A 96 -2.16 -7.01 14.78
C VAL A 96 -2.65 -7.80 16.01
N LYS A 97 -1.74 -8.43 16.77
CA LYS A 97 -2.10 -9.11 18.03
C LYS A 97 -2.58 -8.12 19.11
N GLN A 98 -2.06 -6.89 19.12
CA GLN A 98 -2.34 -5.86 20.14
C GLN A 98 -3.56 -5.01 19.79
N LEU A 99 -3.95 -4.93 18.51
CA LEU A 99 -5.11 -4.16 18.02
C LEU A 99 -6.47 -4.80 18.36
N SER A 100 -6.55 -5.69 19.35
CA SER A 100 -7.83 -6.22 19.81
C SER A 100 -8.74 -5.06 20.24
N CYS A 101 -9.92 -4.96 19.61
CA CYS A 101 -10.91 -3.91 19.83
C CYS A 101 -11.21 -3.67 21.33
N THR A 102 -11.09 -4.72 22.16
CA THR A 102 -11.19 -4.64 23.61
C THR A 102 -10.25 -3.63 24.27
N ARG A 103 -9.04 -3.39 23.76
CA ARG A 103 -8.14 -2.36 24.33
C ARG A 103 -8.46 -0.94 23.89
N ILE A 104 -9.05 -0.77 22.70
CA ILE A 104 -9.48 0.55 22.22
C ILE A 104 -10.76 0.98 22.94
N ILE A 105 -11.65 0.03 23.25
CA ILE A 105 -12.89 0.31 24.02
C ILE A 105 -12.59 0.55 25.51
N LEU A 106 -11.57 -0.11 26.09
CA LEU A 106 -11.23 -0.01 27.52
C LEU A 106 -10.18 1.09 27.84
N ARG A 107 -9.80 1.94 26.89
CA ARG A 107 -8.90 3.07 27.11
C ARG A 107 -9.63 4.38 26.88
#